data_AF-A0A7S0CST2-F1
#
_entry.id   AF-A0A7S0CST2-F1
#
_cell.length_a   1.000
_cell.length_b   1.000
_cell.length_c   1.000
_cell.angle_alpha   90.00
_cell.angle_beta   90.00
_cell.angle_gamma   90.00
#
_symmetry.space_group_name_H-M   'P 1'
#
loop_
_entity.id
_entity.type
_entity.pdbx_description
1 polymer ?
#
loop_
_entity_poly.entity_id
_entity_poly.type
_entity_poly.pdbx_seq_one_letter_code
_entity_poly.pdbx_strand_id
1 'polypeptide(L)'
;GSYALMADTGFEHTDFLQCCKFAEGDSRILSQKLARDAFGEWLRNEKKSAQTGVPQPPNGWSPQETRACARVAAAIQAAEKNGASKIEAWDAAWRDVYALADAVCARAMAGTLGETIDAKL
;
A
#
# COMPACT_ATOMS: atom_id res chain seq x y z
N GLY A 1 6.84 22.32 -21.44
CA GLY A 1 6.91 22.94 -22.79
C GLY A 1 7.88 22.14 -23.65
N SER A 2 7.74 22.17 -24.97
CA SER A 2 8.53 21.36 -25.92
C SER A 2 10.05 21.49 -25.77
N TYR A 3 10.53 22.62 -25.25
CA TYR A 3 11.95 22.86 -24.96
C TYR A 3 12.57 21.80 -24.03
N ALA A 4 11.79 21.20 -23.11
CA ALA A 4 12.28 20.18 -22.19
C ALA A 4 12.47 18.79 -22.82
N LEU A 5 12.07 18.60 -24.08
CA LEU A 5 12.23 17.34 -24.83
C LEU A 5 13.43 17.38 -25.79
N MET A 6 14.18 18.50 -25.84
CA MET A 6 15.38 18.61 -26.67
C MET A 6 16.59 18.02 -25.94
N ALA A 7 17.57 17.52 -26.71
CA ALA A 7 18.86 17.09 -26.16
C ALA A 7 19.49 18.22 -25.32
N ASP A 8 20.20 17.86 -24.26
CA ASP A 8 20.83 18.72 -23.24
C ASP A 8 19.88 19.58 -22.38
N THR A 9 18.56 19.34 -22.38
CA THR A 9 17.59 20.20 -21.65
C THR A 9 17.00 19.59 -20.36
N GLY A 10 17.44 18.39 -19.96
CA GLY A 10 17.23 17.89 -18.59
C GLY A 10 16.38 16.62 -18.40
N PHE A 11 15.76 16.08 -19.46
CA PHE A 11 15.03 14.79 -19.41
C PHE A 11 15.86 13.56 -19.87
N GLU A 12 17.16 13.75 -20.12
CA GLU A 12 18.05 12.71 -20.63
C GLU A 12 18.31 11.57 -19.64
N HIS A 13 18.20 11.84 -18.34
CA HIS A 13 18.39 10.85 -17.27
C HIS A 13 17.08 10.23 -16.77
N THR A 14 16.03 10.24 -17.60
CA THR A 14 14.75 9.58 -17.27
C THR A 14 14.88 8.05 -17.16
N ASP A 15 15.89 7.49 -17.82
CA ASP A 15 16.31 6.09 -17.68
C ASP A 15 16.66 5.73 -16.23
N PHE A 16 17.31 6.62 -15.47
CA PHE A 16 17.58 6.42 -14.03
C PHE A 16 16.29 6.26 -13.21
N LEU A 17 15.28 7.09 -13.48
CA LEU A 17 13.98 7.00 -12.80
C LEU A 17 13.21 5.74 -13.21
N GLN A 18 13.39 5.27 -14.45
CA GLN A 18 12.84 4.00 -14.91
C GLN A 18 13.55 2.81 -14.24
N CYS A 19 14.86 2.89 -14.00
CA CYS A 19 15.59 1.88 -13.25
C CYS A 19 15.04 1.72 -11.83
N CYS A 20 14.65 2.78 -11.13
CA CYS A 20 14.02 2.67 -9.80
C CYS A 20 12.71 1.86 -9.80
N LYS A 21 12.06 1.67 -10.95
CA LYS A 21 10.85 0.85 -11.08
C LYS A 21 11.13 -0.66 -11.16
N PHE A 22 12.37 -1.05 -11.48
CA PHE A 22 12.76 -2.43 -11.79
C PHE A 22 14.01 -2.93 -11.05
N ALA A 23 14.94 -2.05 -10.68
CA ALA A 23 16.27 -2.39 -10.17
C ALA A 23 16.25 -3.07 -8.79
N GLU A 24 15.26 -2.77 -7.96
CA GLU A 24 15.06 -3.41 -6.65
C GLU A 24 13.90 -4.42 -6.64
N GLY A 25 13.35 -4.71 -7.83
CA GLY A 25 12.18 -5.55 -8.04
C GLY A 25 11.05 -4.78 -8.73
N ASP A 26 10.14 -5.52 -9.36
CA ASP A 26 8.95 -4.92 -9.98
C ASP A 26 8.13 -4.19 -8.91
N SER A 27 7.97 -2.88 -9.10
CA SER A 27 7.13 -2.02 -8.25
C SER A 27 5.78 -2.64 -7.88
N ARG A 28 5.13 -3.38 -8.79
CA ARG A 28 3.85 -4.06 -8.55
C ARG A 28 3.97 -5.20 -7.55
N ILE A 29 5.06 -5.95 -7.60
CA ILE A 29 5.33 -7.05 -6.67
C ILE A 29 5.69 -6.49 -5.30
N LEU A 30 6.46 -5.40 -5.25
CA LEU A 30 6.78 -4.70 -4.00
C LEU A 30 5.52 -4.14 -3.33
N SER A 31 4.63 -3.50 -4.08
CA SER A 31 3.33 -3.04 -3.56
C SER A 31 2.49 -4.19 -3.01
N GLN A 32 2.45 -5.35 -3.67
CA GLN A 32 1.73 -6.50 -3.15
C GLN A 32 2.33 -7.04 -1.85
N LYS A 33 3.66 -7.08 -1.70
CA LYS A 33 4.32 -7.45 -0.45
C LYS A 33 3.94 -6.49 0.68
N LEU A 34 4.03 -5.18 0.41
CA LEU A 34 3.65 -4.14 1.37
C LEU A 34 2.19 -4.29 1.82
N ALA A 35 1.28 -4.51 0.87
CA ALA A 35 -0.13 -4.74 1.17
C ALA A 35 -0.37 -6.03 1.97
N ARG A 36 0.36 -7.12 1.69
CA ARG A 36 0.26 -8.38 2.46
C ARG A 36 0.70 -8.20 3.91
N ASP A 37 1.80 -7.50 4.14
CA ASP A 37 2.32 -7.26 5.48
C ASP A 37 1.36 -6.39 6.30
N ALA A 38 0.88 -5.29 5.71
CA ALA A 38 -0.14 -4.43 6.31
C ALA A 38 -1.44 -5.21 6.60
N PHE A 39 -1.98 -5.92 5.62
CA PHE A 39 -3.20 -6.71 5.79
C PHE A 39 -3.06 -7.77 6.89
N GLY A 40 -1.89 -8.42 6.97
CA GLY A 40 -1.58 -9.39 8.03
C GLY A 40 -1.54 -8.75 9.43
N GLU A 41 -1.01 -7.53 9.56
CA GLU A 41 -1.06 -6.76 10.81
C GLU A 41 -2.49 -6.41 11.20
N TRP A 42 -3.27 -5.90 10.25
CA TRP A 42 -4.67 -5.57 10.47
C TRP A 42 -5.48 -6.79 10.95
N LEU A 43 -5.31 -7.95 10.31
CA LEU A 43 -5.97 -9.20 10.75
C LEU A 43 -5.57 -9.63 12.16
N ARG A 44 -4.30 -9.45 12.56
CA ARG A 44 -3.86 -9.73 13.94
C ARG A 44 -4.52 -8.77 14.92
N ASN A 45 -4.69 -7.50 14.55
CA ASN A 45 -5.29 -6.52 15.41
C ASN A 45 -6.81 -6.72 15.55
N GLU A 46 -7.52 -7.03 14.46
CA GLU A 46 -8.94 -7.41 14.50
C GLU A 46 -9.19 -8.57 15.47
N LYS A 47 -8.33 -9.60 15.44
CA LYS A 47 -8.41 -10.73 16.38
C LYS A 47 -8.18 -10.29 17.84
N LYS A 48 -7.26 -9.36 18.08
CA LYS A 48 -7.03 -8.79 19.42
C LYS A 48 -8.23 -7.95 19.88
N SER A 49 -8.77 -7.10 19.02
CA SER A 49 -9.99 -6.31 19.30
C SER A 49 -11.20 -7.19 19.61
N ALA A 50 -11.34 -8.33 18.92
CA ALA A 50 -12.39 -9.29 19.21
C ALA A 50 -12.25 -9.93 20.61
N GLN A 51 -11.02 -10.07 21.11
CA GLN A 51 -10.74 -10.63 22.44
C GLN A 51 -10.93 -9.59 23.57
N THR A 52 -10.58 -8.33 23.31
CA THR A 52 -10.67 -7.25 24.30
C THR A 52 -12.01 -6.50 24.28
N GLY A 53 -12.83 -6.71 23.24
CA GLY A 53 -14.14 -6.06 23.08
C GLY A 53 -14.08 -4.57 22.70
N VAL A 54 -12.88 -4.02 22.49
CA VAL A 54 -12.67 -2.62 22.11
C VAL A 54 -12.12 -2.57 20.68
N PRO A 55 -12.87 -2.03 19.69
CA PRO A 55 -12.35 -1.83 18.35
C PRO A 55 -11.27 -0.76 18.37
N GLN A 56 -10.03 -1.11 18.05
CA GLN A 56 -8.95 -0.14 17.91
C GLN A 56 -8.20 -0.37 16.60
N PRO A 57 -8.12 0.64 15.72
CA PRO A 57 -7.17 0.58 14.61
C PRO A 57 -5.75 0.49 15.17
N PRO A 58 -4.79 -0.14 14.46
CA PRO A 58 -3.42 -0.14 14.91
C PRO A 58 -2.90 1.30 14.93
N ASN A 59 -2.05 1.64 15.90
CA ASN A 59 -1.66 3.03 16.15
C ASN A 59 -1.01 3.67 14.91
N GLY A 60 -1.41 4.90 14.58
CA GLY A 60 -0.88 5.65 13.44
C GLY A 60 -1.44 5.28 12.07
N TRP A 61 -2.35 4.30 11.95
CA TRP A 61 -2.95 3.91 10.67
C TRP A 61 -3.90 4.97 10.10
N SER A 62 -3.86 5.18 8.79
CA SER A 62 -4.78 6.07 8.10
C SER A 62 -6.17 5.45 7.90
N PRO A 63 -7.25 6.26 7.85
CA PRO A 63 -8.59 5.77 7.54
C PRO A 63 -8.70 5.07 6.16
N GLN A 64 -7.80 5.39 5.23
CA GLN A 64 -7.71 4.82 3.90
C GLN A 64 -7.21 3.37 3.98
N GLU A 65 -6.16 3.11 4.78
CA GLU A 65 -5.64 1.76 5.00
C GLU A 65 -6.71 0.85 5.62
N THR A 66 -7.41 1.31 6.66
CA THR A 66 -8.47 0.53 7.30
C THR A 66 -9.61 0.18 6.32
N ARG A 67 -10.03 1.14 5.49
CA ARG A 67 -11.07 0.92 4.47
C ARG A 67 -10.61 -0.04 3.37
N ALA A 68 -9.34 0.05 2.95
CA ALA A 68 -8.79 -0.87 1.96
C ALA A 68 -8.71 -2.30 2.52
N CYS A 69 -8.22 -2.48 3.76
CA CYS A 69 -8.21 -3.77 4.44
C CYS A 69 -9.61 -4.38 4.57
N ALA A 70 -10.60 -3.60 4.99
CA ALA A 70 -11.98 -4.08 5.12
C ALA A 70 -12.56 -4.55 3.77
N ARG A 71 -12.28 -3.84 2.67
CA ARG A 71 -12.70 -4.24 1.32
C ARG A 71 -12.01 -5.52 0.85
N VAL A 72 -10.71 -5.64 1.07
CA VAL A 72 -9.95 -6.87 0.75
C VAL A 72 -10.50 -8.05 1.56
N ALA A 73 -10.77 -7.87 2.85
CA ALA A 73 -11.36 -8.90 3.70
C ALA A 73 -12.76 -9.33 3.21
N ALA A 74 -13.61 -8.38 2.86
CA ALA A 74 -14.94 -8.66 2.32
C ALA A 74 -14.88 -9.42 0.98
N ALA A 75 -13.97 -9.02 0.09
CA ALA A 75 -13.75 -9.69 -1.19
C ALA A 75 -13.25 -11.13 -0.98
N ILE A 76 -12.32 -11.34 -0.05
CA ILE A 76 -11.82 -12.68 0.30
C ILE A 76 -12.94 -13.56 0.85
N GLN A 77 -13.73 -13.06 1.80
CA GLN A 77 -14.86 -13.81 2.36
C GLN A 77 -15.91 -14.15 1.30
N ALA A 78 -16.19 -13.24 0.37
CA ALA A 78 -17.14 -13.48 -0.72
C ALA A 78 -16.62 -14.55 -1.69
N ALA A 79 -15.33 -14.52 -2.03
CA ALA A 79 -14.70 -15.50 -2.90
C ALA A 79 -14.60 -16.89 -2.24
N GLU A 80 -14.26 -16.96 -0.95
CA GLU A 80 -14.23 -18.22 -0.19
C GLU A 80 -15.63 -18.88 -0.14
N LYS A 81 -16.71 -18.09 0.02
CA LYS A 81 -18.09 -18.59 -0.05
C LYS A 81 -18.44 -19.22 -1.40
N ASN A 82 -17.79 -18.77 -2.47
CA ASN A 82 -17.97 -19.29 -3.82
C ASN A 82 -17.00 -20.44 -4.13
N GLY A 83 -16.23 -20.93 -3.15
CA GLY A 83 -15.31 -22.06 -3.31
C GLY A 83 -13.95 -21.69 -3.90
N ALA A 84 -13.64 -20.39 -4.05
CA ALA A 84 -12.33 -19.95 -4.53
C ALA A 84 -11.28 -20.04 -3.41
N SER A 85 -10.03 -20.29 -3.80
CA SER A 85 -8.90 -20.25 -2.87
C SER A 85 -8.60 -18.83 -2.41
N LYS A 86 -7.91 -18.70 -1.26
CA LYS A 86 -7.44 -17.40 -0.74
C LYS A 86 -6.54 -16.65 -1.73
N ILE A 87 -5.79 -17.37 -2.55
CA ILE A 87 -4.88 -16.76 -3.54
C ILE A 87 -5.70 -16.18 -4.69
N GLU A 88 -6.63 -16.95 -5.25
CA GLU A 88 -7.53 -16.47 -6.30
C GLU A 88 -8.39 -15.29 -5.81
N ALA A 89 -8.83 -15.33 -4.56
CA ALA A 89 -9.58 -14.26 -3.93
C ALA A 89 -8.76 -12.97 -3.77
N TRP A 90 -7.49 -13.11 -3.38
CA TRP A 90 -6.55 -12.00 -3.28
C TRP A 90 -6.28 -11.38 -4.65
N ASP A 91 -6.05 -12.22 -5.67
CA ASP A 91 -5.81 -11.78 -7.04
C ASP A 91 -7.05 -11.10 -7.65
N ALA A 92 -8.25 -11.61 -7.36
CA ALA A 92 -9.50 -10.97 -7.77
C ALA A 92 -9.68 -9.58 -7.12
N ALA A 93 -9.17 -9.39 -5.90
CA ALA A 93 -9.20 -8.13 -5.16
C ALA A 93 -8.02 -7.19 -5.47
N TRP A 94 -7.27 -7.41 -6.56
CA TRP A 94 -6.03 -6.68 -6.86
C TRP A 94 -6.15 -5.16 -6.74
N ARG A 95 -7.26 -4.56 -7.16
CA ARG A 95 -7.47 -3.10 -7.08
C ARG A 95 -7.40 -2.58 -5.65
N ASP A 96 -8.06 -3.26 -4.72
CA ASP A 96 -8.07 -2.88 -3.31
C ASP A 96 -6.72 -3.21 -2.65
N VAL A 97 -6.03 -4.25 -3.10
CA VAL A 97 -4.67 -4.58 -2.67
C VAL A 97 -3.68 -3.47 -3.03
N TYR A 98 -3.70 -2.95 -4.27
CA TYR A 98 -2.85 -1.82 -4.64
C TYR A 98 -3.26 -0.52 -3.95
N ALA A 99 -4.57 -0.28 -3.77
CA ALA A 99 -5.04 0.87 -3.02
C ALA A 99 -4.57 0.84 -1.54
N LEU A 100 -4.45 -0.35 -0.94
CA LEU A 100 -3.85 -0.50 0.38
C LEU A 100 -2.36 -0.14 0.37
N ALA A 101 -1.60 -0.64 -0.61
CA ALA A 101 -0.18 -0.31 -0.74
C ALA A 101 0.05 1.20 -0.90
N ASP A 102 -0.74 1.87 -1.74
CA ASP A 102 -0.66 3.31 -1.94
C ASP A 102 -0.96 4.09 -0.65
N ALA A 103 -1.94 3.64 0.13
CA ALA A 103 -2.29 4.27 1.40
C ALA A 103 -1.18 4.11 2.45
N VAL A 104 -0.53 2.95 2.52
CA VAL A 104 0.65 2.71 3.37
C VAL A 104 1.80 3.64 2.99
N CYS A 105 2.11 3.74 1.69
CA CYS A 105 3.15 4.64 1.18
C CYS A 105 2.83 6.11 1.49
N ALA A 106 1.58 6.54 1.29
CA ALA A 106 1.14 7.90 1.58
C ALA A 106 1.33 8.26 3.07
N ARG A 107 0.99 7.33 3.98
CA ARG A 107 1.23 7.50 5.42
C ARG A 107 2.72 7.59 5.73
N ALA A 108 3.54 6.70 5.18
CA ALA A 108 4.98 6.71 5.41
C ALA A 108 5.61 8.04 4.97
N MET A 109 5.27 8.52 3.76
CA MET A 109 5.75 9.80 3.25
C MET A 109 5.28 10.99 4.11
N ALA A 110 4.03 10.98 4.58
CA ALA A 110 3.51 12.03 5.46
C ALA A 110 4.22 12.05 6.82
N GLY A 111 4.52 10.88 7.39
CA GLY A 111 5.29 10.76 8.63
C GLY A 111 6.70 11.35 8.48
N THR A 112 7.43 10.96 7.43
CA THR A 112 8.79 11.45 7.18
C THR A 112 8.84 12.95 6.85
N LEU A 113 7.85 13.47 6.12
CA LEU A 113 7.77 14.90 5.83
C LEU A 113 7.50 15.72 7.10
N GLY A 114 6.63 15.24 7.99
CA GLY A 114 6.38 15.85 9.30
C GLY A 114 7.66 15.92 10.15
N GLU A 115 8.34 14.78 10.29
CA GLU A 115 9.62 14.70 11.02
C GLU A 115 10.69 15.63 10.44
N THR A 116 10.75 15.78 9.12
CA THR A 116 11.73 16.65 8.45
C THR A 116 11.44 18.14 8.67
N ILE A 117 10.17 18.53 8.79
CA ILE A 117 9.77 19.91 9.08
C ILE A 117 10.07 20.24 10.55
N ASP A 118 9.71 19.34 11.47
CA ASP A 118 9.97 19.52 12.90
C ASP A 118 11.48 19.56 13.21
N ALA A 119 12.31 18.82 12.46
CA ALA A 119 13.77 18.85 12.61
C ALA A 119 14.44 20.14 12.07
N LYS A 120 13.71 21.01 11.36
CA LYS A 120 14.22 22.26 10.78
C LYS A 120 13.74 23.53 11.51
N LEU A 121 12.87 23.39 12.50
CA LEU A 121 12.39 24.48 13.38
C LEU A 121 13.15 24.46 14.71
#